data_AF-A0A7X1YEA0-F1
#
_entry.id   AF-A0A7X1YEA0-F1
#
_cell.length_a   1.000
_cell.length_b   1.000
_cell.length_c   1.000
_cell.angle_alpha   90.00
_cell.angle_beta   90.00
_cell.angle_gamma   90.00
#
_symmetry.space_group_name_H-M   'P 1'
#
loop_
_entity.id
_entity.type
_entity.pdbx_description
1 polymer ?
#
loop_
_entity_poly.entity_id
_entity_poly.type
_entity_poly.pdbx_seq_one_letter_code
_entity_poly.pdbx_strand_id
1 'polypeptide(L)'
;PGAYGAGVQNAIDGRLWQSREDLAEVYLNWGGYAYGGADEGTAARGQFAQRLSQVQAVVQNQDNREHDLLDSNDYYQFQGGMLAAVESLSGTTAASYHGDHSQPDLPKVRTLKEELNRVIRSRAANPKWIEGVKRHGYKGAFEMAATLDNLFAFDATTQLIDDHQYALLADAYLLDPNTRDFVQQHNPHALRDMTERLLEAQQRGLWSEPGDYREALENLLLDIEED
;
A
#
# COMPACT_ATOMS: atom_id res chain seq x y z
N PRO A 1 -5.66 19.51 14.99
CA PRO A 1 -4.67 20.61 14.90
C PRO A 1 -3.36 20.26 15.64
N GLY A 2 -2.21 20.55 15.04
CA GLY A 2 -0.90 20.25 15.65
C GLY A 2 -0.39 18.81 15.44
N ALA A 3 -1.02 18.05 14.55
CA ALA A 3 -0.62 16.69 14.14
C ALA A 3 -0.67 16.57 12.60
N TYR A 4 -0.01 15.56 12.04
CA TYR A 4 0.14 15.34 10.59
C TYR A 4 -0.15 13.88 10.22
N GLY A 5 -0.53 13.63 8.97
CA GLY A 5 -0.83 12.28 8.45
C GLY A 5 -2.28 11.86 8.65
N ALA A 6 -2.62 10.66 8.17
CA ALA A 6 -3.97 10.09 8.23
C ALA A 6 -4.15 9.02 9.33
N GLY A 7 -3.11 8.73 10.11
CA GLY A 7 -3.10 7.70 11.16
C GLY A 7 -3.09 6.26 10.66
N VAL A 8 -3.54 6.00 9.42
CA VAL A 8 -3.65 4.67 8.81
C VAL A 8 -2.31 3.93 8.81
N GLN A 9 -1.19 4.62 8.53
CA GLN A 9 0.14 4.00 8.58
C GLN A 9 0.43 3.38 9.95
N ASN A 10 0.18 4.11 11.04
CA ASN A 10 0.46 3.59 12.39
C ASN A 10 -0.39 2.35 12.71
N ALA A 11 -1.61 2.28 12.18
CA ALA A 11 -2.45 1.10 12.32
C ALA A 11 -1.88 -0.10 11.54
N ILE A 12 -1.45 0.11 10.29
CA ILE A 12 -0.83 -0.92 9.45
C ILE A 12 0.49 -1.41 10.04
N ASP A 13 1.41 -0.49 10.38
CA ASP A 13 2.76 -0.81 10.90
C ASP A 13 2.68 -1.48 12.27
N GLY A 14 1.78 -1.03 13.15
CA GLY A 14 1.56 -1.62 14.46
C GLY A 14 0.71 -2.89 14.44
N ARG A 15 0.22 -3.33 13.27
CA ARG A 15 -0.77 -4.42 13.13
C ARG A 15 -2.02 -4.20 14.02
N LEU A 16 -2.38 -2.95 14.30
CA LEU A 16 -3.45 -2.52 15.22
C LEU A 16 -4.82 -2.45 14.55
N TRP A 17 -5.15 -3.45 13.72
CA TRP A 17 -6.41 -3.53 12.98
C TRP A 17 -6.78 -5.00 12.71
N GLN A 18 -8.08 -5.28 12.69
CA GLN A 18 -8.65 -6.59 12.42
C GLN A 18 -9.47 -6.58 11.13
N SER A 19 -10.14 -5.47 10.83
CA SER A 19 -10.91 -5.30 9.59
C SER A 19 -10.65 -3.97 8.90
N ARG A 20 -11.14 -3.83 7.67
CA ARG A 20 -11.03 -2.60 6.90
C ARG A 20 -11.82 -1.45 7.55
N GLU A 21 -12.88 -1.76 8.28
CA GLU A 21 -13.66 -0.80 9.07
C GLU A 21 -12.83 -0.18 10.20
N ASP A 22 -11.88 -0.92 10.80
CA ASP A 22 -10.97 -0.33 11.79
C ASP A 22 -10.07 0.75 11.15
N LEU A 23 -9.61 0.51 9.92
CA LEU A 23 -8.80 1.48 9.16
C LEU A 23 -9.63 2.72 8.77
N ALA A 24 -10.91 2.52 8.42
CA ALA A 24 -11.86 3.61 8.20
C ALA A 24 -12.06 4.46 9.47
N GLU A 25 -12.20 3.82 10.63
CA GLU A 25 -12.32 4.51 11.92
C GLU A 25 -11.08 5.32 12.29
N VAL A 26 -9.89 4.78 12.04
CA VAL A 26 -8.62 5.53 12.19
C VAL A 26 -8.62 6.76 11.30
N TYR A 27 -8.97 6.60 10.01
CA TYR A 27 -9.03 7.71 9.06
C TYR A 27 -10.00 8.81 9.51
N LEU A 28 -11.19 8.45 9.99
CA LEU A 28 -12.19 9.40 10.50
C LEU A 28 -11.72 10.14 11.75
N ASN A 29 -10.99 9.46 12.64
CA ASN A 29 -10.50 10.04 13.88
C ASN A 29 -9.35 11.03 13.63
N TRP A 30 -8.47 10.73 12.68
CA TRP A 30 -7.35 11.60 12.33
C TRP A 30 -7.75 12.75 11.38
N GLY A 31 -8.66 12.48 10.44
CA GLY A 31 -9.11 13.45 9.43
C GLY A 31 -10.33 14.29 9.83
N GLY A 32 -10.98 13.98 10.95
CA GLY A 32 -12.24 14.60 11.39
C GLY A 32 -12.14 16.02 11.93
N TYR A 33 -11.37 16.90 11.27
CA TYR A 33 -11.18 18.30 11.65
C TYR A 33 -11.50 19.22 10.48
N ALA A 34 -12.41 20.17 10.70
CA ALA A 34 -12.84 21.13 9.68
C ALA A 34 -11.94 22.36 9.65
N TYR A 35 -11.57 22.79 8.45
CA TYR A 35 -10.83 24.01 8.18
C TYR A 35 -11.68 24.93 7.29
N GLY A 36 -11.53 26.24 7.44
CA GLY A 36 -12.29 27.22 6.67
C GLY A 36 -11.81 28.65 6.89
N GLY A 37 -12.49 29.64 6.29
CA GLY A 37 -12.02 31.04 6.30
C GLY A 37 -11.77 31.66 7.68
N ALA A 38 -12.38 31.12 8.73
CA ALA A 38 -12.13 31.51 10.12
C ALA A 38 -11.91 30.32 11.07
N ASP A 39 -11.74 29.10 10.54
CA ASP A 39 -11.62 27.87 11.33
C ASP A 39 -10.26 27.20 11.04
N GLU A 40 -9.50 26.97 12.09
CA GLU A 40 -8.13 26.41 12.04
C GLU A 40 -8.07 24.95 12.50
N GLY A 41 -9.20 24.23 12.43
CA GLY A 41 -9.26 22.78 12.65
C GLY A 41 -10.15 22.38 13.82
N THR A 42 -11.42 22.79 13.79
CA THR A 42 -12.42 22.36 14.77
C THR A 42 -12.80 20.90 14.57
N ALA A 43 -12.89 20.13 15.65
CA ALA A 43 -13.33 18.73 15.58
C ALA A 43 -14.74 18.64 14.96
N ALA A 44 -14.84 17.94 13.83
CA ALA A 44 -16.02 17.86 12.98
C ALA A 44 -16.24 16.44 12.42
N ARG A 45 -15.82 15.41 13.18
CA ARG A 45 -15.90 13.99 12.78
C ARG A 45 -17.29 13.59 12.27
N GLY A 46 -18.36 14.03 12.96
CA GLY A 46 -19.74 13.70 12.56
C GLY A 46 -20.10 14.30 11.19
N GLN A 47 -19.76 15.56 10.95
CA GLN A 47 -19.98 16.23 9.66
C GLN A 47 -19.11 15.61 8.56
N PHE A 48 -17.86 15.25 8.89
CA PHE A 48 -16.96 14.58 7.95
C PHE A 48 -17.53 13.22 7.51
N ALA A 49 -17.96 12.38 8.46
CA ALA A 49 -18.61 11.10 8.15
C ALA A 49 -19.89 11.28 7.31
N GLN A 50 -20.71 12.29 7.61
CA GLN A 50 -21.90 12.59 6.81
C GLN A 50 -21.56 12.99 5.36
N ARG A 51 -20.46 13.71 5.14
CA ARG A 51 -20.00 14.06 3.79
C ARG A 51 -19.44 12.84 3.06
N LEU A 52 -18.62 12.03 3.74
CA LEU A 52 -18.03 10.83 3.16
C LEU A 52 -19.07 9.78 2.77
N SER A 53 -20.17 9.63 3.52
CA SER A 53 -21.26 8.70 3.16
C SER A 53 -21.98 9.05 1.85
N GLN A 54 -21.76 10.26 1.31
CA GLN A 54 -22.34 10.74 0.05
C GLN A 54 -21.32 10.75 -1.11
N VAL A 55 -20.05 10.42 -0.84
CA VAL A 55 -19.00 10.41 -1.87
C VAL A 55 -19.22 9.25 -2.82
N GLN A 56 -19.22 9.56 -4.11
CA GLN A 56 -19.38 8.56 -5.19
C GLN A 56 -18.05 8.19 -5.84
N ALA A 57 -17.04 9.06 -5.70
CA ALA A 57 -15.71 8.85 -6.27
C ALA A 57 -14.61 9.42 -5.38
N VAL A 58 -13.55 8.64 -5.19
CA VAL A 58 -12.30 9.07 -4.54
C VAL A 58 -11.23 9.26 -5.61
N VAL A 59 -10.59 10.43 -5.61
CA VAL A 59 -9.57 10.79 -6.60
C VAL A 59 -8.32 11.30 -5.89
N GLN A 60 -7.16 10.78 -6.25
CA GLN A 60 -5.87 11.35 -5.88
C GLN A 60 -5.04 11.63 -7.14
N ASN A 61 -4.33 12.75 -7.14
CA ASN A 61 -3.49 13.16 -8.26
C ASN A 61 -2.01 12.98 -7.91
N GLN A 62 -1.21 12.74 -8.94
CA GLN A 62 0.24 12.68 -8.91
C GLN A 62 0.78 13.60 -10.01
N ASP A 63 1.67 14.51 -9.65
CA ASP A 63 2.22 15.55 -10.51
C ASP A 63 3.67 15.29 -10.96
N ASN A 64 4.26 14.19 -10.53
CA ASN A 64 5.66 13.84 -10.77
C ASN A 64 5.81 12.38 -11.24
N ARG A 65 6.99 11.97 -11.75
CA ARG A 65 7.28 10.59 -12.18
C ARG A 65 8.31 9.89 -11.30
N GLU A 66 8.92 10.64 -10.40
CA GLU A 66 10.02 10.25 -9.54
C GLU A 66 9.59 9.18 -8.55
N HIS A 67 8.33 9.20 -8.13
CA HIS A 67 7.71 8.17 -7.30
C HIS A 67 6.38 7.68 -7.89
N ASP A 68 5.82 6.62 -7.34
CA ASP A 68 4.53 6.06 -7.73
C ASP A 68 3.73 5.56 -6.52
N LEU A 69 2.56 4.94 -6.77
CA LEU A 69 1.64 4.47 -5.73
C LEU A 69 2.32 3.55 -4.70
N LEU A 70 3.29 2.71 -5.09
CA LEU A 70 3.94 1.80 -4.14
C LEU A 70 5.33 2.28 -3.71
N ASP A 71 5.69 3.52 -4.01
CA ASP A 71 6.96 4.13 -3.57
C ASP A 71 6.76 5.09 -2.38
N SER A 72 5.53 5.55 -2.15
CA SER A 72 5.16 6.40 -1.02
C SER A 72 3.93 5.87 -0.27
N ASN A 73 4.05 5.85 1.06
CA ASN A 73 2.97 5.44 1.95
C ASN A 73 1.79 6.43 1.97
N ASP A 74 1.98 7.69 1.57
CA ASP A 74 0.93 8.71 1.61
C ASP A 74 -0.26 8.33 0.71
N TYR A 75 -0.03 7.64 -0.41
CA TYR A 75 -1.12 7.30 -1.32
C TYR A 75 -2.13 6.34 -0.69
N TYR A 76 -1.70 5.24 -0.06
CA TYR A 76 -2.67 4.34 0.60
C TYR A 76 -3.28 5.00 1.83
N GLN A 77 -2.53 5.85 2.54
CA GLN A 77 -3.02 6.52 3.74
C GLN A 77 -4.18 7.47 3.41
N PHE A 78 -4.02 8.28 2.35
CA PHE A 78 -5.01 9.28 1.97
C PHE A 78 -6.08 8.71 1.04
N GLN A 79 -5.71 8.16 -0.11
CA GLN A 79 -6.68 7.61 -1.08
C GLN A 79 -7.28 6.30 -0.57
N GLY A 80 -6.45 5.37 -0.10
CA GLY A 80 -6.92 4.10 0.44
C GLY A 80 -7.76 4.28 1.70
N GLY A 81 -7.26 5.07 2.67
CA GLY A 81 -8.00 5.40 3.89
C GLY A 81 -9.34 6.09 3.63
N MET A 82 -9.38 7.04 2.69
CA MET A 82 -10.64 7.66 2.28
C MET A 82 -11.59 6.65 1.65
N LEU A 83 -11.10 5.78 0.77
CA LEU A 83 -11.92 4.75 0.13
C LEU A 83 -12.51 3.79 1.16
N ALA A 84 -11.70 3.33 2.12
CA ALA A 84 -12.17 2.51 3.24
C ALA A 84 -13.28 3.23 4.04
N ALA A 85 -13.10 4.51 4.36
CA ALA A 85 -14.09 5.29 5.09
C ALA A 85 -15.39 5.50 4.30
N VAL A 86 -15.30 5.86 3.02
CA VAL A 86 -16.46 6.08 2.14
C VAL A 86 -17.28 4.80 2.00
N GLU A 87 -16.64 3.67 1.73
CA GLU A 87 -17.34 2.40 1.50
C GLU A 87 -17.91 1.82 2.80
N SER A 88 -17.20 1.98 3.93
CA SER A 88 -17.71 1.58 5.25
C SER A 88 -18.95 2.39 5.66
N LEU A 89 -18.99 3.70 5.34
CA LEU A 89 -20.09 4.58 5.71
C LEU A 89 -21.29 4.49 4.76
N SER A 90 -21.05 4.28 3.47
CA SER A 90 -22.10 4.21 2.45
C SER A 90 -22.67 2.80 2.27
N GLY A 91 -21.90 1.76 2.62
CA GLY A 91 -22.25 0.36 2.36
C GLY A 91 -22.18 -0.03 0.88
N THR A 92 -21.61 0.83 0.02
CA THR A 92 -21.50 0.61 -1.43
C THR A 92 -20.10 0.96 -1.91
N THR A 93 -19.62 0.24 -2.93
CA THR A 93 -18.33 0.53 -3.58
C THR A 93 -18.35 1.91 -4.23
N ALA A 94 -17.30 2.71 -3.99
CA ALA A 94 -17.11 4.00 -4.63
C ALA A 94 -16.18 3.87 -5.83
N ALA A 95 -16.34 4.72 -6.84
CA ALA A 95 -15.38 4.79 -7.93
C ALA A 95 -14.03 5.30 -7.39
N SER A 96 -12.91 4.76 -7.86
CA SER A 96 -11.58 5.21 -7.44
C SER A 96 -10.72 5.51 -8.65
N TYR A 97 -10.12 6.70 -8.69
CA TYR A 97 -9.32 7.18 -9.81
C TYR A 97 -7.98 7.74 -9.36
N HIS A 98 -6.96 7.55 -10.20
CA HIS A 98 -5.65 8.17 -10.05
C HIS A 98 -5.39 9.11 -11.24
N GLY A 99 -5.15 10.38 -10.96
CA GLY A 99 -4.81 11.39 -11.95
C GLY A 99 -3.31 11.55 -12.11
N ASP A 100 -2.76 11.10 -13.22
CA ASP A 100 -1.36 11.30 -13.61
C ASP A 100 -1.21 12.62 -14.38
N HIS A 101 -0.72 13.65 -13.70
CA HIS A 101 -0.43 14.99 -14.22
C HIS A 101 1.06 15.25 -14.42
N SER A 102 1.90 14.20 -14.33
CA SER A 102 3.36 14.32 -14.52
C SER A 102 3.78 14.82 -15.90
N GLN A 103 2.89 14.74 -16.88
CA GLN A 103 3.00 15.42 -18.17
C GLN A 103 1.84 16.42 -18.27
N PRO A 104 2.07 17.71 -17.97
CA PRO A 104 1.00 18.72 -17.94
C PRO A 104 0.22 18.84 -19.25
N ASP A 105 0.88 18.61 -20.39
CA ASP A 105 0.26 18.66 -21.72
C ASP A 105 -0.54 17.39 -22.07
N LEU A 106 -0.43 16.33 -21.27
CA LEU A 106 -1.10 15.04 -21.50
C LEU A 106 -1.54 14.38 -20.18
N PRO A 107 -2.45 15.02 -19.42
CA PRO A 107 -2.95 14.44 -18.18
C PRO A 107 -3.71 13.14 -18.47
N LYS A 108 -3.50 12.12 -17.64
CA LYS A 108 -4.15 10.80 -17.77
C LYS A 108 -4.85 10.45 -16.47
N VAL A 109 -6.15 10.21 -16.53
CA VAL A 109 -6.91 9.68 -15.41
C VAL A 109 -7.18 8.20 -15.67
N ARG A 110 -6.81 7.35 -14.72
CA ARG A 110 -7.09 5.91 -14.75
C ARG A 110 -7.91 5.53 -13.53
N THR A 111 -8.56 4.37 -13.56
CA THR A 111 -9.03 3.78 -12.31
C THR A 111 -7.82 3.47 -11.42
N LEU A 112 -8.03 3.45 -10.10
CA LEU A 112 -6.96 3.11 -9.16
C LEU A 112 -6.43 1.69 -9.43
N LYS A 113 -7.31 0.74 -9.74
CA LYS A 113 -6.95 -0.63 -10.12
C LYS A 113 -6.04 -0.68 -11.34
N GLU A 114 -6.35 0.09 -12.39
CA GLU A 114 -5.49 0.16 -13.59
C GLU A 114 -4.11 0.74 -13.28
N GLU A 115 -4.03 1.77 -12.43
CA GLU A 115 -2.74 2.36 -12.05
C GLU A 115 -1.92 1.41 -11.16
N LEU A 116 -2.52 0.74 -10.17
CA LEU A 116 -1.86 -0.30 -9.38
C LEU A 116 -1.31 -1.41 -10.27
N ASN A 117 -2.13 -1.94 -11.19
CA ASN A 117 -1.71 -2.94 -12.17
C ASN A 117 -0.53 -2.48 -13.03
N ARG A 118 -0.54 -1.21 -13.45
CA ARG A 118 0.54 -0.59 -14.23
C ARG A 118 1.81 -0.48 -13.41
N VAL A 119 1.74 0.08 -12.21
CA VAL A 119 2.89 0.29 -11.32
C VAL A 119 3.55 -1.04 -10.95
N ILE A 120 2.75 -2.04 -10.58
CA ILE A 120 3.24 -3.38 -10.23
C ILE A 120 4.04 -4.00 -11.37
N ARG A 121 3.53 -3.93 -12.61
CA ARG A 121 4.22 -4.52 -13.77
C ARG A 121 5.38 -3.67 -14.29
N SER A 122 5.19 -2.36 -14.33
CA SER A 122 6.13 -1.44 -14.99
C SER A 122 7.33 -1.09 -14.12
N ARG A 123 7.22 -1.24 -12.79
CA ARG A 123 8.26 -0.87 -11.83
C ARG A 123 8.51 -1.95 -10.79
N ALA A 124 7.54 -2.34 -9.97
CA ALA A 124 7.77 -3.27 -8.84
C ALA A 124 8.37 -4.61 -9.29
N ALA A 125 7.70 -5.30 -10.19
CA ALA A 125 8.16 -6.59 -10.73
C ALA A 125 9.07 -6.44 -11.96
N ASN A 126 9.49 -5.23 -12.32
CA ASN A 126 10.26 -5.00 -13.53
C ASN A 126 11.74 -5.36 -13.29
N PRO A 127 12.32 -6.33 -14.02
CA PRO A 127 13.72 -6.71 -13.84
C PRO A 127 14.70 -5.54 -13.99
N LYS A 128 14.38 -4.54 -14.83
CA LYS A 128 15.24 -3.35 -14.99
C LYS A 128 15.28 -2.48 -13.73
N TRP A 129 14.16 -2.39 -13.01
CA TRP A 129 14.09 -1.67 -11.75
C TRP A 129 14.75 -2.47 -10.63
N ILE A 130 14.51 -3.78 -10.56
CA ILE A 130 15.13 -4.69 -9.58
C ILE A 130 16.66 -4.65 -9.72
N GLU A 131 17.20 -4.86 -10.92
CA GLU A 131 18.64 -4.71 -11.20
C GLU A 131 19.13 -3.26 -11.03
N GLY A 132 18.20 -2.30 -11.12
CA GLY A 132 18.36 -0.91 -10.74
C GLY A 132 18.76 -0.75 -9.28
N VAL A 133 17.84 -1.13 -8.39
CA VAL A 133 17.96 -0.99 -6.94
C VAL A 133 19.05 -1.88 -6.36
N LYS A 134 19.32 -3.05 -6.96
CA LYS A 134 20.41 -3.95 -6.54
C LYS A 134 21.80 -3.30 -6.57
N ARG A 135 22.01 -2.23 -7.33
CA ARG A 135 23.26 -1.44 -7.32
C ARG A 135 23.44 -0.55 -6.09
N HIS A 136 22.45 -0.49 -5.19
CA HIS A 136 22.40 0.42 -4.06
C HIS A 136 22.39 -0.29 -2.69
N GLY A 137 22.81 -1.56 -2.64
CA GLY A 137 23.05 -2.31 -1.41
C GLY A 137 21.88 -2.26 -0.43
N TYR A 138 22.13 -1.89 0.82
CA TYR A 138 21.12 -1.81 1.89
C TYR A 138 19.87 -1.01 1.47
N LYS A 139 20.06 0.17 0.88
CA LYS A 139 18.94 1.03 0.47
C LYS A 139 18.18 0.42 -0.70
N GLY A 140 18.86 -0.29 -1.60
CA GLY A 140 18.21 -1.05 -2.66
C GLY A 140 17.25 -2.11 -2.13
N ALA A 141 17.72 -2.93 -1.19
CA ALA A 141 16.90 -3.93 -0.51
C ALA A 141 15.75 -3.29 0.31
N PHE A 142 16.00 -2.13 0.94
CA PHE A 142 14.97 -1.36 1.63
C PHE A 142 13.83 -0.92 0.69
N GLU A 143 14.11 -0.41 -0.52
CA GLU A 143 13.04 0.01 -1.44
C GLU A 143 12.17 -1.16 -1.91
N MET A 144 12.73 -2.36 -1.98
CA MET A 144 11.98 -3.57 -2.29
C MET A 144 11.00 -3.91 -1.17
N ALA A 145 11.45 -3.86 0.09
CA ALA A 145 10.59 -4.07 1.24
C ALA A 145 9.50 -3.00 1.35
N ALA A 146 9.87 -1.72 1.21
CA ALA A 146 8.92 -0.61 1.23
C ALA A 146 7.86 -0.73 0.12
N THR A 147 8.24 -1.17 -1.08
CA THR A 147 7.30 -1.46 -2.17
C THR A 147 6.27 -2.52 -1.77
N LEU A 148 6.72 -3.60 -1.15
CA LEU A 148 5.85 -4.72 -0.76
C LEU A 148 4.91 -4.30 0.38
N ASP A 149 5.43 -3.57 1.37
CA ASP A 149 4.63 -2.99 2.45
C ASP A 149 3.55 -2.04 1.91
N ASN A 150 3.89 -1.17 0.97
CA ASN A 150 2.93 -0.27 0.33
C ASN A 150 1.87 -1.05 -0.47
N LEU A 151 2.24 -2.13 -1.16
CA LEU A 151 1.28 -3.00 -1.85
C LEU A 151 0.30 -3.64 -0.85
N PHE A 152 0.81 -4.18 0.26
CA PHE A 152 -0.02 -4.73 1.33
C PHE A 152 -0.97 -3.70 1.91
N ALA A 153 -0.47 -2.50 2.22
CA ALA A 153 -1.27 -1.43 2.81
C ALA A 153 -2.34 -0.90 1.85
N PHE A 154 -2.02 -0.84 0.55
CA PHE A 154 -3.00 -0.57 -0.48
C PHE A 154 -4.10 -1.62 -0.52
N ASP A 155 -3.75 -2.90 -0.43
CA ASP A 155 -4.77 -3.94 -0.44
C ASP A 155 -5.64 -3.90 0.82
N ALA A 156 -5.02 -3.75 1.99
CA ALA A 156 -5.73 -3.62 3.26
C ALA A 156 -6.75 -2.47 3.25
N THR A 157 -6.44 -1.37 2.56
CA THR A 157 -7.30 -0.19 2.49
C THR A 157 -8.26 -0.15 1.30
N THR A 158 -8.00 -0.92 0.24
CA THR A 158 -8.77 -0.82 -1.02
C THR A 158 -9.34 -2.13 -1.55
N GLN A 159 -8.77 -3.28 -1.18
CA GLN A 159 -9.10 -4.61 -1.73
C GLN A 159 -8.97 -4.67 -3.25
N LEU A 160 -7.97 -3.95 -3.80
CA LEU A 160 -7.72 -3.84 -5.23
C LEU A 160 -6.47 -4.61 -5.68
N ILE A 161 -5.83 -5.40 -4.83
CA ILE A 161 -4.72 -6.25 -5.24
C ILE A 161 -5.23 -7.67 -5.46
N ASP A 162 -4.89 -8.27 -6.59
CA ASP A 162 -5.23 -9.67 -6.88
C ASP A 162 -4.10 -10.60 -6.42
N ASP A 163 -4.43 -11.85 -6.11
CA ASP A 163 -3.48 -12.88 -5.69
C ASP A 163 -2.26 -13.03 -6.61
N HIS A 164 -2.46 -12.94 -7.93
CA HIS A 164 -1.35 -13.04 -8.90
C HIS A 164 -0.34 -11.89 -8.78
N GLN A 165 -0.73 -10.76 -8.19
CA GLN A 165 0.15 -9.61 -7.98
C GLN A 165 1.04 -9.81 -6.75
N TYR A 166 0.51 -10.45 -5.70
CA TYR A 166 1.33 -10.93 -4.59
C TYR A 166 2.31 -12.01 -5.06
N ALA A 167 1.84 -12.99 -5.82
CA ALA A 167 2.68 -14.04 -6.41
C ALA A 167 3.83 -13.44 -7.24
N LEU A 168 3.53 -12.42 -8.07
CA LEU A 168 4.52 -11.75 -8.90
C LEU A 168 5.65 -11.10 -8.08
N LEU A 169 5.36 -10.48 -6.93
CA LEU A 169 6.40 -9.92 -6.06
C LEU A 169 7.11 -10.98 -5.22
N ALA A 170 6.40 -12.02 -4.77
CA ALA A 170 7.01 -13.16 -4.10
C ALA A 170 8.07 -13.82 -5.00
N ASP A 171 7.72 -14.08 -6.26
CA ASP A 171 8.63 -14.61 -7.27
C ASP A 171 9.83 -13.69 -7.50
N ALA A 172 9.57 -12.40 -7.72
CA ALA A 172 10.61 -11.45 -8.08
C ALA A 172 11.59 -11.14 -6.94
N TYR A 173 11.13 -11.11 -5.68
CA TYR A 173 11.92 -10.60 -4.56
C TYR A 173 12.46 -11.70 -3.65
N LEU A 174 11.72 -12.80 -3.46
CA LEU A 174 12.03 -13.82 -2.45
C LEU A 174 12.33 -15.19 -3.05
N LEU A 175 11.67 -15.57 -4.14
CA LEU A 175 11.85 -16.90 -4.75
C LEU A 175 12.86 -16.91 -5.89
N ASP A 176 13.18 -15.76 -6.49
CA ASP A 176 14.36 -15.60 -7.36
C ASP A 176 15.65 -15.67 -6.52
N PRO A 177 16.51 -16.68 -6.69
CA PRO A 177 17.70 -16.86 -5.85
C PRO A 177 18.66 -15.66 -5.91
N ASN A 178 18.85 -15.06 -7.09
CA ASN A 178 19.80 -13.95 -7.23
C ASN A 178 19.34 -12.69 -6.47
N THR A 179 18.04 -12.45 -6.45
CA THR A 179 17.45 -11.31 -5.74
C THR A 179 17.39 -11.59 -4.25
N ARG A 180 17.00 -12.80 -3.85
CA ARG A 180 17.02 -13.23 -2.45
C ARG A 180 18.41 -13.13 -1.83
N ASP A 181 19.43 -13.67 -2.50
CA ASP A 181 20.82 -13.64 -2.02
C ASP A 181 21.32 -12.19 -1.86
N PHE A 182 20.94 -11.31 -2.80
CA PHE A 182 21.23 -9.89 -2.69
C PHE A 182 20.59 -9.26 -1.44
N VAL A 183 19.30 -9.50 -1.21
CA VAL A 183 18.58 -8.93 -0.06
C VAL A 183 19.16 -9.51 1.24
N GLN A 184 19.39 -10.82 1.33
CA GLN A 184 20.01 -11.47 2.49
C GLN A 184 21.38 -10.86 2.82
N GLN A 185 22.22 -10.65 1.81
CA GLN A 185 23.56 -10.10 2.01
C GLN A 185 23.53 -8.64 2.48
N HIS A 186 22.62 -7.81 1.96
CA HIS A 186 22.68 -6.37 2.15
C HIS A 186 21.71 -5.85 3.21
N ASN A 187 20.60 -6.54 3.45
CA ASN A 187 19.58 -6.19 4.43
C ASN A 187 18.73 -7.43 4.81
N PRO A 188 19.26 -8.34 5.66
CA PRO A 188 18.53 -9.56 6.06
C PRO A 188 17.22 -9.25 6.81
N HIS A 189 17.14 -8.10 7.49
CA HIS A 189 15.88 -7.63 8.10
C HIS A 189 14.81 -7.37 7.05
N ALA A 190 15.16 -6.74 5.92
CA ALA A 190 14.21 -6.56 4.82
C ALA A 190 13.75 -7.88 4.21
N LEU A 191 14.61 -8.91 4.16
CA LEU A 191 14.20 -10.25 3.71
C LEU A 191 13.14 -10.85 4.65
N ARG A 192 13.40 -10.78 5.96
CA ARG A 192 12.47 -11.24 7.00
C ARG A 192 11.15 -10.48 6.94
N ASP A 193 11.20 -9.14 6.88
CA ASP A 193 10.03 -8.27 6.86
C ASP A 193 9.14 -8.54 5.63
N MET A 194 9.73 -8.67 4.44
CA MET A 194 8.99 -9.02 3.21
C MET A 194 8.32 -10.40 3.32
N THR A 195 9.02 -11.39 3.88
CA THR A 195 8.49 -12.75 4.04
C THR A 195 7.34 -12.76 5.05
N GLU A 196 7.52 -12.14 6.22
CA GLU A 196 6.47 -11.96 7.22
C GLU A 196 5.26 -11.23 6.65
N ARG A 197 5.48 -10.18 5.84
CA ARG A 197 4.38 -9.38 5.28
C ARG A 197 3.53 -10.16 4.28
N LEU A 198 4.15 -10.98 3.42
CA LEU A 198 3.39 -11.85 2.51
C LEU A 198 2.62 -12.93 3.28
N LEU A 199 3.20 -13.51 4.32
CA LEU A 199 2.50 -14.44 5.20
C LEU A 199 1.35 -13.74 5.94
N GLU A 200 1.53 -12.50 6.38
CA GLU A 200 0.46 -11.68 6.96
C GLU A 200 -0.67 -11.44 5.94
N ALA A 201 -0.35 -11.16 4.68
CA ALA A 201 -1.35 -11.02 3.61
C ALA A 201 -2.20 -12.30 3.47
N GLN A 202 -1.56 -13.46 3.52
CA GLN A 202 -2.25 -14.76 3.47
C GLN A 202 -3.13 -15.00 4.71
N GLN A 203 -2.60 -14.72 5.90
CA GLN A 203 -3.33 -14.90 7.17
C GLN A 203 -4.56 -13.99 7.27
N ARG A 204 -4.48 -12.78 6.71
CA ARG A 204 -5.58 -11.81 6.69
C ARG A 204 -6.57 -12.02 5.53
N GLY A 205 -6.30 -12.97 4.63
CA GLY A 205 -7.11 -13.23 3.44
C GLY A 205 -7.00 -12.15 2.36
N LEU A 206 -6.00 -11.27 2.44
CA LEU A 206 -5.66 -10.32 1.37
C LEU A 206 -5.10 -11.09 0.17
N TRP A 207 -4.17 -12.02 0.44
CA TRP A 207 -3.80 -13.04 -0.52
C TRP A 207 -4.61 -14.31 -0.24
N SER A 208 -5.69 -14.49 -0.98
CA SER A 208 -6.71 -15.51 -0.69
C SER A 208 -6.31 -16.93 -1.10
N GLU A 209 -5.73 -17.10 -2.29
CA GLU A 209 -5.35 -18.39 -2.87
C GLU A 209 -3.83 -18.47 -3.12
N PRO A 210 -3.00 -18.57 -2.06
CA PRO A 210 -1.55 -18.63 -2.23
C PRO A 210 -1.02 -19.95 -2.80
N GLY A 211 -1.80 -21.05 -2.78
CA GLY A 211 -1.33 -22.35 -3.26
C GLY A 211 0.03 -22.75 -2.68
N ASP A 212 0.96 -23.15 -3.55
CA ASP A 212 2.31 -23.60 -3.17
C ASP A 212 3.18 -22.46 -2.59
N TYR A 213 2.82 -21.19 -2.81
CA TYR A 213 3.56 -20.04 -2.24
C TYR A 213 3.49 -20.00 -0.72
N ARG A 214 2.45 -20.57 -0.10
CA ARG A 214 2.35 -20.62 1.38
C ARG A 214 3.51 -21.41 1.96
N GLU A 215 3.65 -22.66 1.54
CA GLU A 215 4.71 -23.55 2.04
C GLU A 215 6.10 -23.01 1.70
N ALA A 216 6.28 -22.44 0.49
CA ALA A 216 7.54 -21.83 0.09
C ALA A 216 7.97 -20.66 1.00
N LEU A 217 7.03 -19.80 1.39
CA LEU A 217 7.31 -18.64 2.25
C LEU A 217 7.46 -19.03 3.73
N GLU A 218 6.72 -20.04 4.21
CA GLU A 218 6.88 -20.59 5.56
C GLU A 218 8.27 -21.22 5.72
N ASN A 219 8.70 -22.04 4.75
CA ASN A 219 10.04 -22.63 4.75
C ASN A 219 11.13 -21.56 4.67
N LEU A 220 10.95 -20.54 3.81
CA LEU A 220 11.90 -19.43 3.73
C LEU A 220 12.01 -18.68 5.06
N LEU A 221 10.91 -18.45 5.77
CA LEU A 221 10.95 -17.79 7.08
C LEU A 221 11.73 -18.62 8.11
N LEU A 222 11.55 -19.95 8.10
CA LEU A 222 12.32 -20.86 8.97
C LEU A 222 13.82 -20.80 8.65
N ASP A 223 14.19 -20.86 7.38
CA ASP A 223 15.59 -20.75 6.94
C ASP A 223 16.23 -19.43 7.42
N ILE A 224 15.48 -18.32 7.37
CA ILE A 224 15.93 -17.00 7.83
C ILE A 224 16.12 -16.95 9.35
N GLU A 225 15.33 -17.71 10.13
CA GLU A 225 15.43 -17.74 11.60
C GLU A 225 16.56 -18.65 12.12
N GLU A 226 17.04 -19.57 11.29
CA GLU A 226 18.17 -20.46 11.61
C GLU A 226 19.55 -19.81 11.37
N ASP A 227 19.64 -18.80 10.50
CA ASP A 227 20.85 -18.03 10.14
C ASP A 227 21.16 -16.85 11.09
#